data_AF-A0A2N3F0A9-F1
#
_entry.id   AF-A0A2N3F0A9-F1
#
_cell.length_a   1.000
_cell.length_b   1.000
_cell.length_c   1.000
_cell.angle_alpha   90.00
_cell.angle_beta   90.00
_cell.angle_gamma   90.00
#
_symmetry.space_group_name_H-M   'P 1'
#
loop_
_entity.id
_entity.type
_entity.pdbx_description
1 polymer ?
#
loop_
_entity_poly.entity_id
_entity_poly.type
_entity_poly.pdbx_seq_one_letter_code
_entity_poly.pdbx_strand_id
1 'polypeptide(L)' 'MALLDTARAPAHSLDTPGLFARLLGTFLSWNDRRATRKALASLSDRELEDIGLCRGDIDAIAARF' A
#
# COMPACT_ATOMS: atom_id res chain seq x y z
N MET A 1 21.15 45.67 5.52
CA MET A 1 20.18 45.07 4.60
C MET A 1 20.82 43.82 4.01
N ALA A 2 20.74 42.71 4.75
CA ALA A 2 21.33 41.44 4.32
C ALA A 2 20.24 40.61 3.63
N LEU A 3 20.20 40.70 2.31
CA LEU A 3 19.52 39.75 1.44
C LEU A 3 20.45 38.54 1.28
N LEU A 4 20.55 37.70 2.31
CA LEU A 4 21.07 36.36 2.12
C LEU A 4 19.91 35.47 1.72
N ASP A 5 19.62 35.58 0.43
CA ASP A 5 19.43 34.46 -0.48
C ASP A 5 18.86 33.19 0.17
N THR A 6 17.53 33.11 0.18
CA THR A 6 16.82 31.84 0.20
C THR A 6 17.10 31.17 -1.15
N ALA A 7 18.28 30.57 -1.27
CA ALA A 7 18.63 29.70 -2.38
C ALA A 7 17.79 28.42 -2.26
N ARG A 8 16.57 28.54 -2.78
CA ARG A 8 15.71 27.48 -3.24
C ARG A 8 16.50 26.57 -4.17
N ALA A 9 16.83 25.38 -3.68
CA ALA A 9 16.80 24.15 -4.46
C ALA A 9 16.80 22.98 -3.48
N PRO A 10 15.68 22.23 -3.30
CA PRO A 10 15.83 20.87 -2.83
C PRO A 10 16.67 20.16 -3.90
N ALA A 11 17.90 19.81 -3.54
CA ALA A 11 18.72 18.95 -4.37
C ALA A 11 17.91 17.66 -4.59
N HIS A 12 17.29 17.50 -5.77
CA HIS A 12 16.94 16.18 -6.28
C HIS A 12 18.27 15.53 -6.71
N SER A 13 19.08 15.17 -5.71
CA SER A 13 19.97 14.03 -5.85
C SER A 13 19.10 12.87 -6.32
N LEU A 14 19.57 12.13 -7.31
CA LEU A 14 18.96 10.87 -7.69
C LEU A 14 19.03 9.94 -6.47
N ASP A 15 17.99 9.99 -5.64
CA ASP A 15 17.84 9.20 -4.43
C ASP A 15 17.48 7.77 -4.84
N THR A 16 18.42 7.06 -5.46
CA THR A 16 18.38 5.62 -5.67
C THR A 16 17.88 4.85 -4.43
N PRO A 17 18.32 5.14 -3.19
CA PRO A 17 17.74 4.50 -2.01
C PRO A 17 16.23 4.77 -1.84
N GLY A 18 15.76 5.97 -2.22
CA GLY A 18 14.34 6.32 -2.22
C GLY A 18 13.52 5.56 -3.27
N LEU A 19 14.06 5.32 -4.46
CA LEU A 19 13.40 4.53 -5.50
C LEU A 19 13.24 3.06 -5.08
N PHE A 20 14.30 2.44 -4.55
CA PHE A 20 14.24 1.07 -4.03
C PHE A 20 13.25 0.95 -2.87
N ALA A 21 13.26 1.90 -1.93
CA ALA A 21 12.30 1.93 -0.83
C ALA A 21 10.84 2.04 -1.32
N ARG A 22 10.58 2.84 -2.37
CA ARG A 22 9.24 2.96 -2.98
C ARG A 22 8.80 1.69 -3.70
N LEU A 23 9.71 1.02 -4.41
CA LEU A 23 9.43 -0.27 -5.07
C LEU A 23 9.14 -1.36 -4.04
N LEU A 24 9.95 -1.45 -2.98
CA LEU A 24 9.73 -2.37 -1.86
C LEU A 24 8.39 -2.08 -1.16
N GLY A 25 8.09 -0.81 -0.86
CA GLY A 25 6.80 -0.42 -0.27
C GLY A 25 5.61 -0.77 -1.15
N THR A 26 5.73 -0.57 -2.47
CA THR A 26 4.69 -0.96 -3.43
C THR A 26 4.51 -2.48 -3.45
N PHE A 27 5.61 -3.24 -3.45
CA PHE A 27 5.57 -4.70 -3.45
C PHE A 27 5.00 -5.27 -2.15
N LEU A 28 5.39 -4.72 -1.00
CA LEU A 28 4.82 -5.07 0.31
C LEU A 28 3.31 -4.83 0.32
N SER A 29 2.86 -3.65 -0.13
CA SER A 29 1.42 -3.37 -0.23
C SER A 29 0.71 -4.37 -1.14
N TRP A 30 1.30 -4.73 -2.29
CA TRP A 30 0.70 -5.72 -3.19
C TRP A 30 0.64 -7.12 -2.56
N ASN A 31 1.66 -7.50 -1.81
CA ASN A 31 1.67 -8.75 -1.07
C ASN A 31 0.58 -8.77 0.01
N ASP A 32 0.42 -7.68 0.75
CA ASP A 32 -0.64 -7.55 1.77
C ASP A 32 -2.03 -7.66 1.14
N ARG A 33 -2.28 -6.99 0.01
CA ARG A 33 -3.53 -7.15 -0.76
C ARG A 33 -3.80 -8.61 -1.10
N ARG A 34 -2.79 -9.33 -1.60
CA ARG A 34 -2.92 -10.75 -1.98
C ARG A 34 -3.07 -11.66 -0.78
N ALA A 35 -2.37 -11.39 0.31
CA ALA A 35 -2.45 -12.15 1.55
C ALA A 35 -3.85 -12.03 2.16
N THR A 36 -4.39 -10.80 2.25
CA THR A 36 -5.77 -10.55 2.68
C THR A 36 -6.78 -11.27 1.80
N ARG A 37 -6.63 -11.17 0.48
CA ARG A 37 -7.50 -11.90 -0.47
C ARG A 37 -7.45 -13.40 -0.23
N LYS A 38 -6.26 -13.98 -0.05
CA LYS A 38 -6.08 -15.42 0.18
C LYS A 38 -6.67 -15.85 1.52
N ALA A 39 -6.48 -15.07 2.57
CA ALA A 39 -7.04 -15.34 3.89
C ALA A 39 -8.57 -15.35 3.83
N LEU A 40 -9.19 -14.31 3.26
CA LEU A 40 -10.64 -14.23 3.09
C LEU A 40 -11.19 -15.30 2.15
N ALA A 41 -10.49 -15.60 1.05
CA ALA A 41 -10.90 -16.65 0.12
C ALA A 41 -10.77 -18.07 0.70
N SER A 42 -9.95 -18.25 1.74
CA SER A 42 -9.83 -19.53 2.44
C SER A 42 -10.98 -19.81 3.41
N LEU A 43 -11.75 -18.76 3.78
CA LEU A 43 -12.93 -18.88 4.62
C LEU A 43 -14.14 -19.44 3.84
N SER A 44 -14.96 -20.20 4.54
CA SER A 44 -16.24 -20.68 4.06
C SER A 44 -17.28 -19.55 3.96
N ASP A 45 -18.36 -19.77 3.20
CA ASP A 45 -19.45 -18.78 3.08
C ASP A 45 -20.02 -18.37 4.43
N ARG A 46 -20.16 -19.33 5.35
CA ARG A 46 -20.70 -19.08 6.70
C ARG A 46 -19.75 -18.26 7.55
N GLU A 47 -18.45 -18.50 7.46
CA GLU A 47 -17.45 -17.71 8.19
C GLU A 47 -17.37 -16.28 7.66
N LEU A 48 -17.57 -16.08 6.34
CA LEU A 48 -17.71 -14.76 5.76
C LEU A 48 -19.01 -14.08 6.22
N GLU A 49 -20.12 -14.81 6.27
CA GLU A 49 -21.40 -14.30 6.73
C GLU A 49 -21.37 -13.89 8.22
N ASP A 50 -20.66 -14.65 9.07
CA ASP A 50 -20.45 -14.33 10.49
C ASP A 50 -19.76 -12.98 10.70
N ILE A 51 -18.87 -12.59 9.80
CA ILE A 51 -18.21 -11.27 9.80
C ILE A 51 -18.93 -10.24 8.91
N GLY A 52 -20.10 -10.59 8.36
CA GLY A 52 -20.93 -9.71 7.55
C GLY A 52 -20.40 -9.45 6.15
N LEU A 53 -19.65 -10.38 5.56
CA LEU A 53 -19.06 -10.27 4.23
C LEU A 53 -19.60 -11.31 3.26
N CYS A 54 -19.62 -10.95 1.97
CA CYS A 54 -19.85 -11.91 0.89
C CYS A 54 -18.58 -12.11 0.04
N ARG A 55 -18.53 -13.18 -0.76
CA ARG A 55 -17.37 -13.44 -1.66
C ARG A 55 -17.06 -12.28 -2.60
N GLY A 56 -18.06 -11.49 -2.99
CA GLY A 56 -17.90 -10.32 -3.86
C GLY A 56 -17.15 -9.16 -3.19
N ASP A 57 -17.24 -9.03 -1.86
CA ASP A 57 -16.61 -7.93 -1.12
C ASP A 57 -15.11 -8.15 -0.91
N ILE A 58 -14.64 -9.40 -1.03
CA ILE A 58 -13.24 -9.77 -0.81
C ILE A 58 -12.30 -8.93 -1.66
N ASP A 59 -12.62 -8.72 -2.94
CA ASP A 59 -11.79 -7.96 -3.87
C ASP A 59 -11.78 -6.46 -3.51
N ALA A 60 -12.90 -5.90 -3.06
CA ALA A 60 -13.00 -4.52 -2.62
C ALA A 60 -12.21 -4.27 -1.31
N ILE A 61 -12.25 -5.21 -0.37
CA ILE A 61 -11.48 -5.14 0.87
C ILE A 61 -10.00 -5.32 0.60
N ALA A 62 -9.63 -6.32 -0.21
CA ALA A 62 -8.25 -6.57 -0.58
C ALA A 62 -7.61 -5.36 -1.29
N ALA A 63 -8.37 -4.57 -2.07
CA ALA A 63 -7.87 -3.36 -2.71
C ALA A 63 -7.60 -2.19 -1.75
N ARG A 64 -8.15 -2.24 -0.53
CA ARG A 64 -8.11 -1.16 0.46
C ARG A 64 -6.91 -1.23 1.41
N PHE A 65 -6.24 -2.38 1.46
CA PHE A 65 -4.93 -2.57 2.08
C PHE A 65 -3.81 -2.27 1.08
#